data_AF-A0A662EMC7-F1
#
_entry.id   AF-A0A662EMC7-F1
#
_cell.length_a   1.000
_cell.length_b   1.000
_cell.length_c   1.000
_cell.angle_alpha   90.00
_cell.angle_beta   90.00
_cell.angle_gamma   90.00
#
_symmetry.space_group_name_H-M   'P 1'
#
loop_
_entity.id
_entity.type
_entity.pdbx_description
1 polymer ?
#
loop_
_entity_poly.entity_id
_entity_poly.type
_entity_poly.pdbx_seq_one_letter_code
_entity_poly.pdbx_strand_id
1 'polypeptide(L)'
;MKAYAVLRPAAAKRLIAKGVKARPSVKRALKEGTIVVTLGTTNGYVAEELLGGPIDRGAFAAGLIEDRWNINARLGEEGEVIMVKGKRVKLDTDELLDSLTAGDVIIKGGNALDPFGTVGVLMGAENGGTVGRYVPLALARGVE
;
A
#
# COMPACT_ATOMS: atom_id res chain seq x y z
N MET A 1 -14.22 -7.44 30.89
CA MET A 1 -15.27 -6.73 30.12
C MET A 1 -14.75 -6.56 28.70
N LYS A 2 -15.49 -6.99 27.66
CA LYS A 2 -15.11 -6.74 26.26
C LYS A 2 -16.00 -5.63 25.72
N ALA A 3 -15.40 -4.56 25.21
CA ALA A 3 -16.12 -3.49 24.52
C ALA A 3 -16.02 -3.70 23.01
N TYR A 4 -17.12 -3.48 22.30
CA TYR A 4 -17.17 -3.50 20.84
C TYR A 4 -17.36 -2.08 20.34
N ALA A 5 -16.54 -1.67 19.37
CA ALA A 5 -16.67 -0.39 18.70
C ALA A 5 -16.88 -0.63 17.21
N VAL A 6 -17.92 -0.02 16.64
CA VAL A 6 -18.19 -0.05 15.20
C VAL A 6 -17.64 1.24 14.58
N LEU A 7 -16.71 1.10 13.64
CA LEU A 7 -16.08 2.24 12.97
C LEU A 7 -16.69 2.44 11.58
N ARG A 8 -16.89 3.71 11.20
CA ARG A 8 -17.12 4.05 9.79
C ARG A 8 -15.89 3.64 8.96
N PRO A 9 -16.03 3.26 7.68
CA PRO A 9 -14.91 2.82 6.86
C PRO A 9 -13.72 3.79 6.83
N ALA A 10 -13.96 5.10 6.76
CA ALA A 10 -12.91 6.12 6.80
C ALA A 10 -12.12 6.11 8.12
N ALA A 11 -12.82 5.95 9.26
CA ALA A 11 -12.18 5.86 10.58
C ALA A 11 -11.38 4.56 10.73
N ALA A 12 -11.91 3.44 10.24
CA ALA A 12 -11.19 2.16 10.21
C ALA A 12 -9.92 2.23 9.36
N LYS A 13 -9.99 2.81 8.15
CA LYS A 13 -8.83 3.02 7.27
C LYS A 13 -7.78 3.92 7.91
N ARG A 14 -8.19 4.99 8.59
CA ARG A 14 -7.27 5.84 9.35
C ARG A 14 -6.62 5.08 10.52
N LEU A 15 -7.36 4.24 11.23
CA LEU A 15 -6.81 3.40 12.30
C LEU A 15 -5.77 2.42 11.75
N ILE A 16 -6.08 1.75 10.62
CA ILE A 16 -5.13 0.87 9.91
C ILE A 16 -3.87 1.65 9.53
N ALA A 17 -3.99 2.85 8.95
CA ALA A 17 -2.86 3.67 8.56
C ALA A 17 -1.93 4.00 9.75
N LYS A 18 -2.51 4.39 10.89
CA LYS A 18 -1.74 4.61 12.13
C LYS A 18 -1.05 3.34 12.61
N GLY A 19 -1.74 2.20 12.54
CA GLY A 19 -1.17 0.89 12.87
C GLY A 19 0.01 0.52 11.97
N VAL A 20 -0.12 0.71 10.65
CA VAL A 20 0.94 0.45 9.68
C VAL A 20 2.17 1.31 9.96
N LYS A 21 2.01 2.63 10.13
CA LYS A 21 3.11 3.55 10.50
C LYS A 21 3.77 3.18 11.83
N ALA A 22 3.03 2.57 12.75
CA ALA A 22 3.56 2.17 14.05
C ALA A 22 4.43 0.89 13.99
N ARG A 23 4.38 0.10 12.91
CA ARG A 23 5.13 -1.17 12.80
C ARG A 23 6.65 -0.93 12.83
N PRO A 24 7.43 -1.80 13.52
CA PRO A 24 8.88 -1.65 13.62
C PRO A 24 9.59 -1.58 12.26
N SER A 25 9.22 -2.43 11.31
CA SER A 25 9.79 -2.46 9.97
C SER A 25 9.56 -1.16 9.20
N VAL A 26 8.34 -0.63 9.25
CA VAL A 26 8.00 0.66 8.64
C VAL A 26 8.78 1.80 9.28
N LYS A 27 8.89 1.83 10.62
CA LYS A 27 9.71 2.85 11.32
C LYS A 27 11.19 2.78 10.95
N ARG A 28 11.73 1.57 10.76
CA ARG A 28 13.11 1.37 10.30
C ARG A 28 13.27 1.86 8.86
N ALA A 29 12.42 1.41 7.94
CA ALA A 29 12.48 1.79 6.53
C ALA A 29 12.31 3.31 6.33
N LEU A 30 11.49 3.98 7.15
CA LEU A 30 11.41 5.46 7.16
C LEU A 30 12.76 6.14 7.48
N LYS A 31 13.67 5.50 8.19
CA LYS A 31 14.99 6.07 8.52
C LYS A 31 16.08 5.64 7.55
N GLU A 32 16.04 4.38 7.13
CA GLU A 32 17.20 3.71 6.54
C GLU A 32 16.96 3.16 5.14
N GLY A 33 15.71 2.84 4.78
CA GLY A 33 15.38 2.10 3.57
C GLY A 33 14.35 2.79 2.68
N THR A 34 13.71 1.96 1.86
CA THR A 34 12.67 2.34 0.89
C THR A 34 11.32 1.83 1.36
N ILE A 35 10.29 2.68 1.22
CA ILE A 35 8.90 2.30 1.39
C ILE A 35 8.15 2.57 0.10
N VAL A 36 7.45 1.56 -0.40
CA VAL A 36 6.53 1.68 -1.54
C VAL A 36 5.11 1.52 -1.04
N VAL A 37 4.27 2.54 -1.22
CA VAL A 37 2.83 2.44 -0.95
C VAL A 37 2.12 2.35 -2.30
N THR A 38 1.52 1.19 -2.58
CA THR A 38 0.79 0.99 -3.84
C THR A 38 -0.55 1.72 -3.81
N LEU A 39 -1.17 1.93 -4.97
CA LEU A 39 -2.52 2.48 -5.07
C LEU A 39 -3.55 1.67 -4.27
N GLY A 40 -4.61 2.33 -3.82
CA GLY A 40 -5.72 1.74 -3.07
C GLY A 40 -6.37 2.72 -2.11
N THR A 41 -7.66 2.56 -1.85
CA THR A 41 -8.40 3.50 -0.99
C THR A 41 -7.94 3.49 0.47
N THR A 42 -7.50 2.35 1.00
CA THR A 42 -6.89 2.25 2.34
C THR A 42 -5.45 2.74 2.32
N ASN A 43 -4.69 2.35 1.28
CA ASN A 43 -3.30 2.75 1.10
C ASN A 43 -3.15 4.26 0.96
N GLY A 44 -4.14 4.98 0.41
CA GLY A 44 -4.13 6.44 0.41
C GLY A 44 -4.07 7.04 1.83
N TYR A 45 -4.75 6.44 2.81
CA TYR A 45 -4.64 6.88 4.21
C TYR A 45 -3.26 6.56 4.78
N VAL A 46 -2.66 5.43 4.40
CA VAL A 46 -1.30 5.06 4.80
C VAL A 46 -0.29 6.07 4.23
N ALA A 47 -0.40 6.40 2.95
CA ALA A 47 0.44 7.40 2.30
C ALA A 47 0.31 8.78 2.98
N GLU A 48 -0.91 9.26 3.27
CA GLU A 48 -1.10 10.51 4.01
C GLU A 48 -0.44 10.47 5.40
N GLU A 49 -0.59 9.34 6.11
CA GLU A 49 -0.06 9.15 7.45
C GLU A 49 1.49 9.12 7.46
N LEU A 50 2.10 8.50 6.45
CA LEU A 50 3.56 8.44 6.29
C LEU A 50 4.15 9.77 5.80
N LEU A 51 3.50 10.44 4.86
CA LEU A 51 3.93 11.74 4.32
C LEU A 51 3.65 12.90 5.29
N GLY A 52 2.72 12.73 6.24
CA GLY A 52 2.32 13.80 7.16
C GLY A 52 1.45 14.88 6.52
N GLY A 53 0.84 14.59 5.36
CA GLY A 53 0.05 15.56 4.59
C GLY A 53 -0.95 14.89 3.65
N PRO A 54 -1.89 15.66 3.08
CA PRO A 54 -2.91 15.12 2.18
C PRO A 54 -2.31 14.65 0.85
N ILE A 55 -3.01 13.71 0.20
CA ILE A 55 -2.80 13.32 -1.20
C ILE A 55 -4.14 13.36 -1.94
N ASP A 56 -4.12 13.30 -3.28
CA ASP A 56 -5.34 13.04 -4.03
C ASP A 56 -5.77 11.57 -3.90
N ARG A 57 -6.54 11.27 -2.86
CA ARG A 57 -7.05 9.91 -2.61
C ARG A 57 -7.99 9.41 -3.72
N GLY A 58 -8.61 10.30 -4.48
CA GLY A 58 -9.47 9.94 -5.59
C GLY A 58 -8.66 9.36 -6.75
N ALA A 59 -7.59 10.05 -7.15
CA ALA A 59 -6.64 9.53 -8.14
C ALA A 59 -5.86 8.30 -7.65
N PHE A 60 -5.56 8.24 -6.35
CA PHE A 60 -4.85 7.10 -5.75
C PHE A 60 -5.73 5.86 -5.51
N ALA A 61 -7.05 5.94 -5.76
CA ALA A 61 -7.97 4.83 -5.54
C ALA A 61 -7.84 3.76 -6.62
N ALA A 62 -7.70 2.50 -6.20
CA ALA A 62 -7.66 1.33 -7.07
C ALA A 62 -8.25 0.10 -6.37
N GLY A 63 -8.63 -0.91 -7.15
CA GLY A 63 -9.16 -2.18 -6.64
C GLY A 63 -10.46 -2.01 -5.85
N LEU A 64 -11.39 -1.20 -6.38
CA LEU A 64 -12.67 -0.91 -5.75
C LEU A 64 -13.59 -2.13 -5.82
N ILE A 65 -14.30 -2.40 -4.72
CA ILE A 65 -15.38 -3.38 -4.66
C ILE A 65 -16.67 -2.59 -4.46
N GLU A 66 -17.47 -2.52 -5.51
CA GLU A 66 -18.77 -1.86 -5.52
C GLU A 66 -19.85 -2.89 -5.91
N ASP A 67 -21.04 -2.42 -6.26
CA ASP A 67 -22.12 -3.23 -6.81
C ASP A 67 -21.78 -3.89 -8.16
N ARG A 68 -20.69 -3.44 -8.80
CA ARG A 68 -20.16 -3.98 -10.06
C ARG A 68 -18.63 -3.89 -10.08
N TRP A 69 -18.01 -4.67 -10.97
CA TRP A 69 -16.57 -4.59 -11.24
C TRP A 69 -16.25 -3.28 -11.97
N ASN A 70 -15.74 -2.30 -11.24
CA ASN A 70 -15.38 -0.99 -11.77
C ASN A 70 -13.87 -0.74 -11.71
N ILE A 71 -13.40 0.03 -12.67
CA ILE A 71 -12.09 0.67 -12.63
C ILE A 71 -12.31 2.15 -12.29
N ASN A 72 -11.48 2.70 -11.42
CA ASN A 72 -11.50 4.12 -11.12
C ASN A 72 -11.24 4.92 -12.42
N ALA A 73 -12.13 5.85 -12.78
CA ALA A 73 -11.99 6.68 -13.97
C ALA A 73 -10.71 7.55 -13.95
N ARG A 74 -10.18 7.84 -12.76
CA ARG A 74 -8.96 8.61 -12.54
C ARG A 74 -7.71 7.73 -12.39
N LEU A 75 -7.82 6.43 -12.64
CA LEU A 75 -6.69 5.51 -12.52
C LEU A 75 -5.58 5.92 -13.50
N GLY A 76 -4.37 6.12 -12.97
CA GLY A 76 -3.21 6.57 -13.74
C GLY A 76 -2.88 8.05 -13.58
N GLU A 77 -3.77 8.85 -13.00
CA GLU A 77 -3.46 10.26 -12.64
C GLU A 77 -2.43 10.35 -11.50
N GLU A 78 -2.42 9.36 -10.60
CA GLU A 78 -1.41 9.22 -9.55
C GLU A 78 -0.68 7.88 -9.65
N GLY A 79 0.61 7.92 -9.32
CA GLY A 79 1.46 6.73 -9.21
C GLY A 79 1.60 6.28 -7.76
N GLU A 80 2.41 5.25 -7.55
CA GLU A 80 2.76 4.76 -6.22
C GLU A 80 3.52 5.83 -5.44
N VAL A 81 3.33 5.86 -4.12
CA VAL A 81 4.12 6.73 -3.25
C VAL A 81 5.38 5.98 -2.85
N ILE A 82 6.52 6.48 -3.31
CA ILE A 82 7.84 5.94 -3.01
C ILE A 82 8.53 6.89 -2.02
N MET A 83 9.06 6.35 -0.94
CA MET A 83 9.82 7.09 0.06
C MET A 83 11.18 6.43 0.28
N VAL A 84 12.26 7.20 0.13
CA VAL A 84 13.62 6.75 0.48
C VAL A 84 14.06 7.53 1.71
N LYS A 85 14.33 6.82 2.81
CA LYS A 85 14.72 7.41 4.10
C LYS A 85 13.78 8.53 4.53
N GLY A 86 12.48 8.28 4.39
CA GLY A 86 11.41 9.18 4.82
C GLY A 86 11.10 10.33 3.86
N LYS A 87 11.83 10.47 2.75
CA LYS A 87 11.60 11.52 1.75
C LYS A 87 10.88 10.95 0.54
N ARG A 88 9.78 11.59 0.12
CA ARG A 88 9.09 11.22 -1.12
C ARG A 88 10.02 11.45 -2.30
N VAL A 89 10.13 10.46 -3.17
CA VAL A 89 10.93 10.51 -4.40
C VAL A 89 10.08 10.08 -5.59
N LYS A 90 10.56 10.40 -6.79
CA LYS A 90 10.02 9.87 -8.04
C LYS A 90 11.12 9.03 -8.67
N LEU A 91 10.87 7.73 -8.81
CA LEU A 91 11.72 6.78 -9.51
C LEU A 91 10.91 6.20 -10.66
N ASP A 92 11.56 5.82 -11.75
CA ASP A 92 10.92 4.92 -12.69
C ASP A 92 10.77 3.51 -12.10
N THR A 93 10.00 2.67 -12.78
CA THR A 93 9.67 1.35 -12.25
C THR A 93 10.90 0.44 -12.19
N ASP A 94 11.79 0.50 -13.17
CA ASP A 94 12.94 -0.40 -13.23
C ASP A 94 13.98 0.02 -12.20
N GLU A 95 14.27 1.33 -12.08
CA GLU A 95 15.09 1.90 -11.02
C GLU A 95 14.58 1.52 -9.62
N LEU A 96 13.27 1.63 -9.40
CA LEU A 96 12.67 1.22 -8.13
C LEU A 96 12.92 -0.26 -7.86
N LEU A 97 12.58 -1.13 -8.82
CA LEU A 97 12.72 -2.57 -8.66
C LEU A 97 14.18 -2.97 -8.41
N ASP A 98 15.13 -2.36 -9.11
CA ASP A 98 16.56 -2.63 -8.91
C ASP A 98 17.08 -2.15 -7.56
N SER A 99 16.53 -1.05 -7.02
CA SER A 99 16.95 -0.51 -5.73
C SER A 99 16.47 -1.32 -4.52
N LEU A 100 15.37 -2.07 -4.65
CA LEU A 100 14.72 -2.75 -3.52
C LEU A 100 15.57 -3.88 -2.96
N THR A 101 15.76 -3.88 -1.65
CA THR A 101 16.63 -4.81 -0.91
C THR A 101 16.08 -5.18 0.46
N ALA A 102 16.77 -6.10 1.14
CA ALA A 102 16.43 -6.51 2.49
C ALA A 102 16.41 -5.30 3.44
N GLY A 103 15.28 -5.10 4.11
CA GLY A 103 15.09 -3.95 4.98
C GLY A 103 13.97 -3.01 4.53
N ASP A 104 13.70 -2.99 3.23
CA ASP A 104 12.67 -2.19 2.58
C ASP A 104 11.26 -2.78 2.81
N VAL A 105 10.23 -1.98 2.55
CA VAL A 105 8.83 -2.36 2.81
C VAL A 105 7.92 -1.97 1.64
N ILE A 106 7.08 -2.91 1.20
CA ILE A 106 6.05 -2.71 0.19
C ILE A 106 4.67 -2.85 0.85
N ILE A 107 3.88 -1.78 0.82
CA ILE A 107 2.55 -1.74 1.43
C ILE A 107 1.48 -1.90 0.34
N LYS A 108 0.87 -3.08 0.30
CA LYS A 108 -0.25 -3.42 -0.60
C LYS A 108 -1.54 -3.67 0.18
N GLY A 109 -2.63 -3.04 -0.25
CA GLY A 109 -3.96 -3.32 0.28
C GLY A 109 -4.56 -4.61 -0.26
N GLY A 110 -5.25 -5.36 0.61
CA GLY A 110 -6.07 -6.52 0.26
C GLY A 110 -7.53 -6.16 -0.05
N ASN A 111 -8.19 -7.03 -0.81
CA ASN A 111 -9.60 -6.95 -1.19
C ASN A 111 -10.49 -7.88 -0.36
N ALA A 112 -9.94 -9.01 0.07
CA ALA A 112 -10.58 -9.97 0.96
C ALA A 112 -9.58 -10.44 2.02
N LEU A 113 -10.10 -10.89 3.16
CA LEU A 113 -9.34 -11.53 4.23
C LEU A 113 -10.19 -12.71 4.72
N ASP A 114 -9.63 -13.91 4.69
CA ASP A 114 -10.31 -15.09 5.21
C ASP A 114 -10.10 -15.22 6.74
N PRO A 115 -10.83 -16.14 7.41
CA PRO A 115 -10.68 -16.37 8.85
C PRO A 115 -9.32 -16.89 9.30
N PHE A 116 -8.49 -17.40 8.39
CA PHE A 116 -7.15 -17.94 8.67
C PHE A 116 -6.04 -16.91 8.44
N GLY A 117 -6.38 -15.71 7.97
CA GLY A 117 -5.44 -14.63 7.71
C GLY A 117 -4.92 -14.57 6.27
N THR A 118 -5.47 -15.35 5.35
CA THR A 118 -5.12 -15.27 3.92
C THR A 118 -5.78 -14.06 3.29
N VAL A 119 -4.96 -13.24 2.63
CA VAL A 119 -5.39 -12.01 1.94
C VAL A 119 -5.65 -12.32 0.46
N GLY A 120 -6.84 -11.97 -0.01
CA GLY A 120 -7.18 -11.95 -1.44
C GLY A 120 -6.94 -10.57 -2.05
N VAL A 121 -6.37 -10.52 -3.24
CA VAL A 121 -6.14 -9.28 -4.00
C VAL A 121 -6.77 -9.40 -5.38
N LEU A 122 -7.50 -8.38 -5.80
CA LEU A 122 -8.03 -8.32 -7.17
C LEU A 122 -6.90 -8.05 -8.16
N MET A 123 -6.83 -8.88 -9.18
CA MET A 123 -5.88 -8.76 -10.29
C MET A 123 -6.66 -8.62 -11.59
N GLY A 124 -6.37 -7.54 -12.34
CA GLY A 124 -7.00 -7.28 -13.64
C GLY A 124 -6.00 -7.20 -14.79
N ALA A 125 -4.70 -7.30 -14.51
CA ALA A 125 -3.65 -7.27 -15.53
C ALA A 125 -3.11 -8.68 -15.78
N GLU A 126 -2.84 -9.00 -17.05
CA GLU A 126 -2.35 -10.33 -17.47
C GLU A 126 -1.03 -10.73 -16.80
N ASN A 127 -0.21 -9.74 -16.42
CA ASN A 127 1.05 -9.94 -15.71
C ASN A 127 0.90 -10.00 -14.17
N GLY A 128 -0.32 -10.10 -13.64
CA GLY A 128 -0.59 -10.09 -12.20
C GLY A 128 -0.50 -8.70 -11.54
N GLY A 129 -0.26 -7.64 -12.33
CA GLY A 129 -0.24 -6.26 -11.87
C GLY A 129 0.78 -6.00 -10.76
N THR A 130 0.39 -5.25 -9.73
CA THR A 130 1.26 -4.91 -8.60
C THR A 130 1.70 -6.13 -7.79
N VAL A 131 0.88 -7.18 -7.71
CA VAL A 131 1.24 -8.43 -7.02
C VAL A 131 2.32 -9.16 -7.81
N GLY A 132 2.11 -9.35 -9.11
CA GLY A 132 3.09 -9.99 -9.99
C GLY A 132 4.42 -9.24 -10.05
N ARG A 133 4.38 -7.90 -9.98
CA ARG A 133 5.57 -7.04 -9.93
C ARG A 133 6.39 -7.22 -8.66
N TYR A 134 5.73 -7.19 -7.49
CA TYR A 134 6.43 -7.03 -6.21
C TYR A 134 6.64 -8.31 -5.43
N VAL A 135 5.70 -9.26 -5.46
CA VAL A 135 5.78 -10.45 -4.59
C VAL A 135 7.00 -11.34 -4.91
N PRO A 136 7.28 -11.70 -6.19
CA PRO A 136 8.45 -12.51 -6.51
C PRO A 136 9.75 -11.83 -6.11
N LEU A 137 9.85 -10.52 -6.35
CA LEU A 137 11.02 -9.72 -5.99
C LEU A 137 11.20 -9.65 -4.47
N ALA A 138 10.12 -9.40 -3.73
CA ALA A 138 10.17 -9.29 -2.28
C ALA A 138 10.65 -10.60 -1.64
N LEU A 139 10.13 -11.73 -2.11
CA LEU A 139 10.56 -13.06 -1.67
C LEU A 139 12.04 -13.32 -2.00
N ALA A 140 12.51 -12.95 -3.20
CA ALA A 140 13.88 -13.18 -3.62
C ALA A 140 14.92 -12.30 -2.89
N ARG A 141 14.54 -11.07 -2.54
CA ARG A 141 15.45 -10.06 -1.98
C ARG A 141 15.26 -9.77 -0.50
N GLY A 142 14.31 -10.43 0.15
CA GLY A 142 14.01 -10.22 1.58
C GLY A 142 13.37 -8.86 1.87
N VAL A 143 12.64 -8.30 0.91
CA VAL A 143 11.80 -7.10 1.12
C VAL A 143 10.54 -7.53 1.87
N GLU A 144 10.08 -6.69 2.80
CA GLU A 144 8.85 -6.95 3.56
C GLU A 144 7.58 -6.53 2.82
#